data_AF-A0A969FAE0-F1
#
_entry.id   AF-A0A969FAE0-F1
#
_cell.length_a   1.000
_cell.length_b   1.000
_cell.length_c   1.000
_cell.angle_alpha   90.00
_cell.angle_beta   90.00
_cell.angle_gamma   90.00
#
_symmetry.space_group_name_H-M   'P 1'
#
loop_
_entity.id
_entity.type
_entity.pdbx_description
1 polymer ?
#
loop_
_entity_poly.entity_id
_entity_poly.type
_entity_poly.pdbx_seq_one_letter_code
_entity_poly.pdbx_strand_id
1 'polypeptide(L)' 'MATSFTAGIQSPGDEQVWDSLKRAIASSSGFKRWQTERGEDRNHSPLSQDQLVSRYLRETLETLAY' A
#
# COMPACT_ATOMS: atom_id res chain seq x y z
N MET A 1 -8.45 -20.60 19.29
CA MET A 1 -7.27 -20.19 18.50
C MET A 1 -7.73 -19.33 17.35
N ALA A 2 -7.51 -18.01 17.43
CA ALA A 2 -7.55 -17.04 16.34
C ALA A 2 -7.18 -15.67 16.95
N THR A 3 -5.92 -15.26 16.84
CA THR A 3 -5.51 -13.90 17.22
C THR A 3 -5.95 -12.95 16.12
N SER A 4 -7.01 -12.18 16.40
CA SER A 4 -7.51 -11.10 15.56
C SER A 4 -6.42 -10.05 15.36
N PHE A 5 -6.03 -9.81 14.10
CA PHE A 5 -5.25 -8.66 13.67
C PHE A 5 -6.18 -7.44 13.68
N THR A 6 -6.42 -6.86 14.84
CA THR A 6 -7.24 -5.65 14.97
C THR A 6 -6.45 -4.53 15.61
N ALA A 7 -6.26 -3.49 14.79
CA ALA A 7 -6.34 -2.09 15.17
C ALA A 7 -5.32 -1.55 16.19
N GLY A 8 -4.13 -1.21 15.68
CA GLY A 8 -3.19 -0.31 16.35
C GLY A 8 -2.91 0.93 15.49
N ILE A 9 -3.93 1.67 15.07
CA ILE A 9 -3.80 3.06 14.59
C ILE A 9 -4.76 3.87 15.46
N GLN A 10 -4.29 4.30 16.63
CA GLN A 10 -5.13 5.01 17.62
C GLN A 10 -4.60 6.42 17.95
N SER A 11 -3.49 6.85 17.33
CA SER A 11 -3.00 8.23 17.46
C SER A 11 -3.28 9.01 16.16
N PRO A 12 -3.82 10.24 16.23
CA PRO A 12 -4.05 11.07 15.03
C PRO A 12 -2.74 11.37 14.26
N GLY A 13 -1.58 11.28 14.92
CA GLY A 13 -0.28 11.35 14.25
C GLY A 13 0.05 10.14 13.38
N ASP A 14 -0.40 8.94 13.76
CA ASP A 14 -0.12 7.70 13.01
C ASP A 14 -0.90 7.65 11.69
N GLU A 15 -2.14 8.16 11.67
CA GLU A 15 -2.90 8.32 10.42
C GLU A 15 -2.22 9.31 9.47
N GLN A 16 -1.73 10.44 9.99
CA GLN A 16 -1.02 11.43 9.17
C GLN A 16 0.30 10.88 8.60
N VAL A 17 1.03 10.09 9.39
CA VAL A 17 2.24 9.39 8.94
C VAL A 17 1.88 8.37 7.86
N TRP A 18 0.82 7.60 8.05
CA TRP A 18 0.32 6.64 7.07
C TRP A 18 -0.09 7.32 5.75
N ASP A 19 -0.82 8.43 5.81
CA ASP A 19 -1.20 9.19 4.62
C ASP A 19 -0.01 9.78 3.89
N SER A 20 0.98 10.28 4.63
CA SER A 20 2.22 10.79 4.03
C SER A 20 3.01 9.67 3.34
N LEU A 21 3.11 8.50 3.97
CA LEU A 21 3.77 7.33 3.40
C LEU A 21 3.07 6.86 2.13
N LYS A 22 1.73 6.73 2.15
CA LYS A 22 0.94 6.35 0.97
C LYS A 22 1.17 7.28 -0.20
N ARG A 23 1.21 8.60 0.04
CA ARG A 23 1.49 9.60 -1.00
C ARG A 23 2.91 9.48 -1.54
N ALA A 24 3.89 9.29 -0.65
CA ALA A 24 5.28 9.09 -1.06
C ALA A 24 5.42 7.85 -1.96
N ILE A 25 4.85 6.71 -1.56
CA ILE A 25 4.85 5.47 -2.34
C ILE A 25 4.12 5.66 -3.67
N ALA A 26 2.92 6.22 -3.66
CA ALA A 26 2.13 6.46 -4.88
C ALA A 26 2.83 7.39 -5.87
N SER A 27 3.64 8.33 -5.37
CA SER A 27 4.44 9.21 -6.22
C SER A 27 5.75 8.57 -6.72
N SER A 28 6.20 7.49 -6.09
CA SER A 28 7.47 6.82 -6.40
C SER A 28 7.47 6.18 -7.79
N SER A 29 8.64 6.15 -8.42
CA SER A 29 8.83 5.53 -9.74
C SER A 29 8.65 4.01 -9.70
N GLY A 30 9.00 3.34 -8.60
CA GLY A 30 8.82 1.90 -8.43
C GLY A 30 7.34 1.51 -8.41
N PHE A 31 6.52 2.23 -7.64
CA PHE A 31 5.09 1.99 -7.56
C PHE A 31 4.39 2.23 -8.91
N LYS A 32 4.72 3.34 -9.60
CA LYS A 32 4.14 3.65 -10.91
C LYS A 32 4.46 2.57 -11.95
N ARG A 33 5.70 2.09 -11.97
CA ARG A 33 6.11 0.99 -12.87
C ARG A 33 5.36 -0.30 -12.54
N TRP A 34 5.32 -0.70 -11.27
CA TRP A 34 4.59 -1.88 -10.82
C TRP A 34 3.10 -1.79 -11.18
N GLN A 35 2.49 -0.61 -11.03
CA GLN A 35 1.10 -0.36 -11.38
C GLN A 35 0.84 -0.56 -12.89
N THR A 36 1.72 -0.02 -13.75
CA THR A 36 1.65 -0.21 -15.21
C THR A 36 1.90 -1.66 -15.63
N GLU A 37 2.89 -2.33 -15.03
CA GLU A 37 3.19 -3.75 -15.32
C GLU A 37 2.02 -4.69 -14.99
N ARG A 38 1.23 -4.33 -13.96
CA ARG A 38 0.05 -5.07 -13.53
C ARG A 38 -1.23 -4.69 -14.30
N GLY A 39 -1.19 -3.64 -15.14
CA GLY A 39 -2.39 -3.08 -15.78
C GLY A 39 -3.38 -2.46 -14.78
N GLU A 40 -2.91 -2.12 -13.58
CA GLU A 40 -3.71 -1.55 -12.49
C GLU A 40 -3.77 -0.02 -12.62
N ASP A 41 -3.96 0.49 -13.84
CA ASP A 41 -3.99 1.94 -14.08
C ASP A 41 -5.09 2.60 -13.25
N ARG A 42 -4.81 3.79 -12.71
CA ARG A 42 -5.69 4.51 -11.78
C ARG A 42 -7.10 4.79 -12.32
N ASN A 43 -7.29 4.64 -13.64
CA ASN A 43 -8.56 4.81 -14.35
C ASN A 43 -9.35 3.50 -14.55
N HIS A 44 -8.69 2.34 -14.46
CA HIS A 44 -9.26 1.02 -14.78
C HIS A 44 -9.24 0.05 -13.60
N SER A 45 -8.43 0.29 -12.56
CA SER A 45 -8.48 -0.56 -11.36
C SER A 45 -9.78 -0.34 -10.59
N PRO A 46 -10.49 -1.42 -10.21
CA PRO A 46 -11.58 -1.35 -9.25
C PRO A 46 -11.08 -1.05 -7.82
N LEU A 47 -9.75 -1.04 -7.61
CA LEU A 47 -9.11 -0.88 -6.32
C LEU A 47 -8.78 0.59 -6.04
N SER A 48 -9.10 1.02 -4.83
CA SER A 48 -8.66 2.31 -4.30
C SER A 48 -7.14 2.40 -4.22
N GLN A 49 -6.59 3.62 -4.30
CA GLN A 49 -5.14 3.84 -4.17
C GLN A 49 -4.55 3.23 -2.89
N ASP A 50 -5.33 3.20 -1.81
CA ASP A 50 -4.95 2.58 -0.53
C ASP A 50 -4.72 1.06 -0.65
N GLN A 51 -5.61 0.38 -1.39
CA GLN A 51 -5.53 -1.05 -1.68
C GLN A 51 -4.32 -1.37 -2.57
N LEU A 52 -4.07 -0.54 -3.58
CA LEU A 52 -2.91 -0.69 -4.47
C LEU A 52 -1.59 -0.51 -3.71
N VAL A 53 -1.49 0.52 -2.86
CA VAL A 53 -0.30 0.75 -2.02
C VAL A 53 -0.09 -0.41 -1.04
N SER A 54 -1.15 -0.90 -0.40
CA SER A 54 -1.07 -2.05 0.51
C SER A 54 -0.59 -3.32 -0.21
N ARG A 55 -1.08 -3.55 -1.42
CA ARG A 55 -0.68 -4.70 -2.26
C ARG A 55 0.78 -4.61 -2.69
N TYR A 56 1.21 -3.45 -3.17
CA TYR A 56 2.60 -3.20 -3.52
C TYR A 56 3.54 -3.45 -2.33
N LEU A 57 3.20 -2.88 -1.17
CA LEU A 57 3.98 -3.07 0.07
C LEU A 57 4.08 -4.54 0.44
N ARG A 58 2.96 -5.26 0.42
CA ARG A 58 2.93 -6.70 0.72
C ARG A 58 3.84 -7.49 -0.23
N GLU A 59 3.75 -7.27 -1.53
CA GLU A 59 4.59 -7.97 -2.52
C GLU A 59 6.08 -7.63 -2.35
N THR A 60 6.42 -6.36 -2.11
CA THR A 60 7.82 -5.97 -1.86
C THR A 60 8.37 -6.57 -0.57
N LEU A 61 7.55 -6.72 0.48
CA LEU A 61 7.93 -7.35 1.73
C LEU A 61 8.06 -8.87 1.59
N GLU A 62 7.17 -9.52 0.84
CA GLU A 62 7.26 -10.95 0.52
C GLU A 62 8.55 -11.27 -0.28
N THR A 63 8.99 -10.35 -1.14
CA THR A 63 10.24 -10.49 -1.92
C THR A 63 11.50 -10.34 -1.05
N LEU A 64 11.45 -9.58 0.04
CA LEU A 64 12.57 -9.39 0.97
C LEU A 64 12.63 -10.45 2.08
N ALA A 65 11.58 -11.24 2.26
CA ALA A 65 11.50 -12.29 3.26
C ALA A 65 12.08 -13.65 2.78
N TYR A 66 12.61 -13.70 1.56
CA TYR A 66 13.26 -14.86 0.95
C TYR A 66 14.77 -14.67 0.91
#